data_AF-A0A382XBR3-F1
#
_entry.id   AF-A0A382XBR3-F1
#
_cell.length_a   1.000
_cell.length_b   1.000
_cell.length_c   1.000
_cell.angle_alpha   90.00
_cell.angle_beta   90.00
_cell.angle_gamma   90.00
#
_symmetry.space_group_name_H-M   'P 1'
#
loop_
_entity.id
_entity.type
_entity.pdbx_description
1 polymer ?
#
loop_
_entity_poly.entity_id
_entity_poly.type
_entity_poly.pdbx_seq_one_letter_code
_entity_poly.pdbx_strand_id
1 'polypeptide(L)'
;ILAGVKAGAKQAAEYQPLAAFARPSIEQKRAERLLWERLKVVCERADIPTAAVAPREDIRKLLRGEQDLRLLNGWRRQFAGRDLQKLAAEEGIEFTC
;
A
#
# COMPACT_ATOMS: atom_id res chain seq x y z
N ILE A 1 -10.19 16.58 35.38
CA ILE A 1 -10.13 17.00 33.96
C ILE A 1 -9.04 18.07 33.72
N LEU A 2 -8.87 19.08 34.59
CA LEU A 2 -7.84 20.13 34.41
C LEU A 2 -6.37 19.68 34.63
N ALA A 3 -6.11 18.66 35.46
CA ALA A 3 -4.74 18.21 35.75
C ALA A 3 -4.04 17.53 34.56
N GLY A 4 -4.79 16.80 33.72
CA GLY A 4 -4.25 16.12 32.53
C GLY A 4 -3.82 17.09 31.42
N VAL A 5 -4.53 18.20 31.24
CA VAL A 5 -4.21 19.23 30.23
C VAL A 5 -2.91 19.96 30.61
N LYS A 6 -2.69 20.25 31.90
CA LYS A 6 -1.45 20.88 32.37
C LYS A 6 -0.22 19.97 32.22
N ALA A 7 -0.37 18.67 32.43
CA ALA A 7 0.71 17.70 32.21
C ALA A 7 1.06 17.59 30.72
N GLY A 8 0.06 17.47 29.84
CA GLY A 8 0.25 17.40 28.39
C GLY A 8 0.94 18.65 27.80
N ALA A 9 0.68 19.84 28.35
CA ALA A 9 1.35 21.07 27.91
C ALA A 9 2.86 21.07 28.17
N LYS A 10 3.34 20.36 29.20
CA LYS A 10 4.77 20.27 29.53
C LYS A 10 5.52 19.28 28.62
N GLN A 11 4.84 18.26 28.11
CA GLN A 11 5.37 17.29 27.14
C GLN A 11 5.13 17.68 25.67
N ALA A 12 4.33 18.71 25.38
CA ALA A 12 4.09 19.19 24.02
C ALA A 12 5.38 19.66 23.32
N ALA A 13 6.39 20.11 24.06
CA ALA A 13 7.69 20.51 23.51
C ALA A 13 8.55 19.32 23.05
N GLU A 14 8.30 18.12 23.58
CA GLU A 14 9.01 16.87 23.23
C GLU A 14 8.18 15.96 22.31
N TYR A 15 6.92 16.33 22.07
CA TYR A 15 6.02 15.56 21.22
C TYR A 15 6.36 15.79 19.74
N GLN A 16 6.98 14.79 19.13
CA GLN A 16 7.02 14.70 17.67
C GLN A 16 5.67 14.14 17.18
N PRO A 17 4.87 14.92 16.44
CA PRO A 17 3.65 14.40 15.85
C PRO A 17 4.00 13.27 14.88
N LEU A 18 3.32 12.15 15.02
CA LEU A 18 3.34 11.08 14.02
C LEU A 18 3.00 11.71 12.66
N ALA A 19 3.85 11.46 11.66
CA ALA A 19 3.67 11.99 10.32
C ALA A 19 2.22 11.72 9.85
N ALA A 20 1.50 12.79 9.51
CA ALA A 20 0.13 12.68 9.03
C ALA A 20 0.12 11.79 7.79
N PHE A 21 -0.86 10.88 7.70
CA PHE A 21 -1.10 10.11 6.47
C PHE A 21 -1.34 11.09 5.33
N ALA A 22 -0.33 11.26 4.46
CA ALA A 22 -0.43 12.15 3.32
C ALA A 22 -1.57 11.67 2.41
N ARG A 23 -2.45 12.59 1.99
CA ARG A 23 -3.52 12.27 1.06
C ARG A 23 -2.90 11.79 -0.26
N PRO A 24 -3.36 10.66 -0.82
CA PRO A 24 -2.80 10.15 -2.08
C PRO A 24 -2.96 11.17 -3.20
N SER A 25 -1.88 11.37 -3.96
CA SER A 25 -1.88 12.22 -5.16
C SER A 25 -2.81 11.63 -6.25
N ILE A 26 -3.13 12.44 -7.27
CA ILE A 26 -3.94 11.97 -8.41
C ILE A 26 -3.23 10.83 -9.14
N GLU A 27 -1.90 10.93 -9.30
CA GLU A 27 -1.05 9.91 -9.93
C GLU A 27 -1.07 8.60 -9.14
N GLN A 28 -0.92 8.67 -7.81
CA GLN A 28 -0.99 7.49 -6.94
C GLN A 28 -2.36 6.79 -7.04
N LYS A 29 -3.46 7.55 -7.10
CA LYS A 29 -4.80 6.98 -7.28
C LYS A 29 -4.98 6.33 -8.65
N ARG A 30 -4.39 6.92 -9.70
CA ARG A 30 -4.42 6.36 -11.06
C ARG A 30 -3.66 5.03 -11.09
N ALA A 31 -2.45 5.00 -10.53
CA ALA A 31 -1.64 3.78 -10.43
C ALA A 31 -2.35 2.70 -9.61
N GLU A 32 -2.94 3.06 -8.45
CA GLU A 32 -3.72 2.11 -7.63
C GLU A 32 -4.88 1.51 -8.42
N ARG A 33 -5.62 2.33 -9.17
CA ARG A 33 -6.72 1.85 -10.00
C ARG A 33 -6.21 0.92 -11.10
N LEU A 34 -5.14 1.28 -11.80
CA LEU A 34 -4.57 0.47 -12.88
C LEU A 34 -4.16 -0.92 -12.37
N LEU A 35 -3.37 -0.98 -11.29
CA LEU A 35 -2.91 -2.23 -10.71
C LEU A 35 -4.07 -3.07 -10.19
N TRP A 36 -5.07 -2.43 -9.57
CA TRP A 36 -6.25 -3.14 -9.07
C TRP A 36 -7.08 -3.77 -10.19
N GLU A 37 -7.32 -3.04 -11.27
CA GLU A 37 -8.04 -3.59 -12.42
C GLU A 37 -7.24 -4.71 -13.11
N ARG A 38 -5.91 -4.57 -13.19
CA ARG A 38 -5.07 -5.66 -13.70
C ARG A 38 -5.19 -6.92 -12.85
N LEU A 39 -5.14 -6.78 -11.52
CA LEU A 39 -5.27 -7.90 -10.60
C LEU A 39 -6.64 -8.58 -10.78
N LYS A 40 -7.73 -7.81 -10.89
CA LYS A 40 -9.07 -8.38 -11.16
C LYS A 40 -9.09 -9.21 -12.44
N VAL A 41 -8.56 -8.69 -13.54
CA VAL A 41 -8.54 -9.41 -14.82
C VAL A 41 -7.79 -10.74 -14.71
N VAL A 42 -6.68 -10.77 -13.97
CA VAL A 42 -5.93 -12.02 -13.73
C VAL A 42 -6.71 -12.98 -12.83
N CYS A 43 -7.36 -12.47 -11.78
CA CYS A 43 -8.18 -13.25 -10.86
C CYS A 43 -9.42 -13.85 -11.54
N GLU A 44 -10.12 -13.07 -12.36
CA GLU A 44 -11.29 -13.49 -13.15
C GLU A 44 -10.92 -14.61 -14.12
N ARG A 45 -9.76 -14.53 -14.78
CA ARG A 45 -9.27 -15.59 -15.69
C ARG A 45 -8.93 -16.90 -14.98
N ALA A 46 -8.58 -16.83 -13.71
CA ALA A 46 -8.20 -17.99 -12.91
C ALA A 46 -9.34 -18.53 -12.04
N ASP A 47 -10.53 -17.89 -12.08
CA ASP A 47 -11.66 -18.16 -11.20
C ASP A 47 -11.30 -18.10 -9.70
N ILE A 48 -10.46 -17.13 -9.33
CA ILE A 48 -10.01 -16.90 -7.96
C ILE A 48 -10.59 -15.59 -7.43
N PRO A 49 -11.18 -15.55 -6.22
CA PRO A 49 -11.59 -14.29 -5.61
C PRO A 49 -10.39 -13.35 -5.41
N THR A 50 -10.48 -12.12 -5.92
CA THR A 50 -9.42 -11.11 -5.81
C THR A 50 -8.93 -10.90 -4.37
N ALA A 51 -9.85 -10.92 -3.40
CA ALA A 51 -9.55 -10.78 -1.98
C ALA A 51 -8.72 -11.95 -1.40
N ALA A 52 -8.78 -13.14 -2.00
CA ALA A 52 -7.96 -14.28 -1.61
C ALA A 52 -6.49 -14.12 -2.05
N VAL A 53 -6.27 -13.39 -3.15
CA VAL A 53 -4.96 -13.05 -3.67
C VAL A 53 -4.38 -11.87 -2.90
N ALA A 54 -5.05 -10.72 -2.88
CA ALA A 54 -4.58 -9.55 -2.14
C ALA A 54 -5.72 -8.56 -1.79
N PRO A 55 -5.66 -7.92 -0.61
CA PRO A 55 -6.50 -6.77 -0.31
C PRO A 55 -6.05 -5.55 -1.12
N ARG A 56 -6.95 -4.58 -1.31
CA ARG A 56 -6.62 -3.32 -2.00
C ARG A 56 -5.53 -2.51 -1.29
N GLU A 57 -5.39 -2.70 0.03
CA GLU A 57 -4.29 -2.10 0.80
C GLU A 57 -2.92 -2.63 0.35
N ASP A 58 -2.78 -3.91 0.01
CA ASP A 58 -1.50 -4.47 -0.45
C ASP A 58 -1.05 -3.80 -1.77
N ILE A 59 -1.99 -3.39 -2.64
CA ILE A 59 -1.64 -2.60 -3.84
C ILE A 59 -1.13 -1.22 -3.44
N ARG A 60 -1.77 -0.54 -2.48
CA ARG A 60 -1.27 0.76 -2.00
C ARG A 60 0.11 0.66 -1.37
N LYS A 61 0.34 -0.40 -0.60
CA LYS A 61 1.65 -0.70 -0.01
C LYS A 61 2.70 -0.99 -1.08
N LEU A 62 2.34 -1.75 -2.12
CA LEU A 62 3.21 -2.02 -3.26
C LEU A 62 3.63 -0.72 -3.96
N LEU A 63 2.69 0.20 -4.17
CA LEU A 63 2.96 1.53 -4.76
C LEU A 63 3.83 2.42 -3.86
N ARG A 64 3.92 2.12 -2.55
CA ARG A 64 4.83 2.79 -1.61
C ARG A 64 6.22 2.14 -1.57
N GLY A 65 6.45 1.10 -2.38
CA GLY A 65 7.69 0.33 -2.37
C GLY A 65 7.80 -0.68 -1.24
N GLU A 66 6.72 -0.93 -0.48
CA GLU A 66 6.74 -1.93 0.59
C GLU A 66 6.93 -3.34 -0.01
N GLN A 67 7.93 -4.07 0.49
CA GLN A 67 8.26 -5.41 -0.01
C GLN A 67 7.66 -6.53 0.85
N ASP A 68 7.33 -6.26 2.12
CA ASP A 68 6.74 -7.26 3.03
C ASP A 68 5.22 -7.36 2.85
N LEU A 69 4.81 -7.90 1.71
CA LEU A 69 3.41 -8.06 1.31
C LEU A 69 3.08 -9.51 1.06
N ARG A 70 1.88 -9.94 1.47
CA ARG A 70 1.39 -11.29 1.17
C ARG A 70 1.32 -11.53 -0.34
N LEU A 71 1.02 -10.48 -1.11
CA LEU A 71 1.04 -10.48 -2.57
C LEU A 71 2.42 -10.84 -3.16
N LEU A 72 3.51 -10.46 -2.49
CA LEU A 72 4.89 -10.71 -2.93
C LEU A 72 5.48 -12.01 -2.37
N ASN A 73 4.67 -12.85 -1.72
CA ASN A 73 5.12 -14.08 -1.09
C ASN A 73 4.41 -15.33 -1.62
N GLY A 74 5.12 -16.46 -1.60
CA GLY A 74 4.59 -17.78 -1.96
C GLY A 74 3.95 -17.85 -3.35
N TRP A 75 2.82 -18.55 -3.45
CA TRP A 75 2.10 -18.75 -4.71
C TRP A 75 1.53 -17.45 -5.28
N ARG A 76 1.17 -16.48 -4.42
CA ARG A 76 0.64 -15.16 -4.85
C ARG A 76 1.67 -14.37 -5.65
N ARG A 77 2.95 -14.47 -5.24
CA ARG A 77 4.07 -13.87 -5.97
C ARG A 77 4.16 -14.39 -7.40
N GLN A 78 4.01 -15.70 -7.56
CA GLN A 78 4.10 -16.38 -8.86
C GLN A 78 2.86 -16.10 -9.71
N PHE A 79 1.69 -16.00 -9.08
CA PHE A 79 0.41 -15.79 -9.74
C PHE A 79 0.22 -14.37 -10.28
N ALA A 80 0.43 -13.36 -9.43
CA ALA A 80 0.18 -11.96 -9.79
C ALA A 80 1.23 -10.97 -9.25
N GLY A 81 1.95 -11.33 -8.18
CA GLY A 81 2.87 -10.40 -7.52
C GLY A 81 4.02 -9.92 -8.42
N ARG A 82 4.65 -10.81 -9.21
CA ARG A 82 5.73 -10.42 -10.15
C ARG A 82 5.23 -9.47 -11.24
N ASP A 83 4.06 -9.73 -11.79
CA ASP A 83 3.48 -8.91 -12.85
C ASP A 83 3.08 -7.53 -12.33
N LEU A 84 2.47 -7.47 -11.14
CA LEU A 84 2.11 -6.21 -10.51
C LEU A 84 3.33 -5.39 -10.09
N GLN A 85 4.40 -6.04 -9.64
CA GLN A 85 5.66 -5.35 -9.30
C GLN A 85 6.31 -4.72 -10.53
N LYS A 86 6.31 -5.40 -11.68
CA LYS A 86 6.78 -4.84 -12.95
C LYS A 86 5.94 -3.64 -13.40
N LEU A 87 4.61 -3.77 -13.34
CA LEU A 87 3.70 -2.68 -13.71
C LEU A 87 3.85 -1.46 -12.81
N ALA A 88 4.06 -1.66 -11.51
CA ALA A 88 4.34 -0.53 -10.62
C ALA A 88 5.70 0.13 -10.91
N ALA A 89 6.71 -0.63 -11.36
CA ALA A 89 7.99 -0.06 -11.77
C ALA A 89 7.85 0.80 -13.04
N GLU A 90 7.01 0.37 -13.99
CA GLU A 90 6.70 1.12 -15.22
C GLU A 90 5.97 2.44 -14.95
N GLU A 91 5.16 2.50 -13.88
CA GLU A 91 4.50 3.74 -13.42
C GLU A 91 5.46 4.69 -12.66
N GLY A 92 6.77 4.41 -12.65
CA GLY A 92 7.81 5.30 -12.11
C GLY A 92 8.00 5.19 -10.59
N ILE A 93 7.64 4.05 -9.99
CA ILE A 93 7.80 3.83 -8.55
C ILE A 93 9.16 3.17 -8.32
N GLU A 94 10.09 3.93 -7.73
CA GLU A 94 11.39 3.39 -7.31
C GLU A 94 11.18 2.42 -6.15
N PHE A 95 11.28 1.13 -6.44
CA PHE A 95 11.42 0.11 -5.41
C PHE A 95 12.83 0.22 -4.83
N THR A 96 12.95 0.72 -3.60
CA THR A 96 14.23 0.68 -2.89
C THR A 96 14.56 -0.79 -2.59
N CYS A 97 15.66 -1.27 -3.17
CA CYS A 97 16.17 -2.64 -3.09
C CYS A 97 16.79 -2.92 -1.71
#